data_AF-A0A959A843-F1
#
_entry.id   AF-A0A959A843-F1
#
_cell.length_a   1.000
_cell.length_b   1.000
_cell.length_c   1.000
_cell.angle_alpha   90.00
_cell.angle_beta   90.00
_cell.angle_gamma   90.00
#
_symmetry.space_group_name_H-M   'P 1'
#
loop_
_entity.id
_entity.type
_entity.pdbx_description
1 polymer ?
#
loop_
_entity_poly.entity_id
_entity_poly.type
_entity_poly.pdbx_seq_one_letter_code
_entity_poly.pdbx_strand_id
1 'polypeptide(L)'
;MKNSQSPSIHSIYQNALPFYLNRTDICAADEEGKIFAVKFFESLLQEKLAIQLNASSSSSDKLRHLYFESRNLEKTFGPKTLGFGFPLLIDTYEGELFVSPLFIWLLSIEPAQAKVDAWILKFSNQSHLLPNFRAANFLKEKYDLDLTEKMKGMTFGRTLNGPALQAFCQELADRLHFEKFGADEKIIPCPGIDEIGNYTEKGAIHWSGVLSIFPPQDSKKPDSQPKPEDVFVPSAMPSKADDPVFPFLPADPE
;
A
#
# COMPACT_ATOMS: atom_id res chain seq x y z
N MET A 1 1.73 -2.31 28.35
CA MET A 1 0.50 -1.97 27.62
C MET A 1 0.83 -2.03 26.13
N LYS A 2 0.36 -3.05 25.41
CA LYS A 2 0.57 -3.15 23.96
C LYS A 2 -0.40 -2.16 23.31
N ASN A 3 0.10 -1.17 22.57
CA ASN A 3 -0.72 -0.32 21.72
C ASN A 3 -1.28 -1.20 20.58
N SER A 4 -2.46 -1.77 20.81
CA SER A 4 -3.21 -2.64 19.90
C SER A 4 -3.91 -1.82 18.80
N GLN A 5 -3.20 -0.94 18.11
CA GLN A 5 -3.73 -0.24 16.93
C GLN A 5 -2.70 -0.20 15.81
N SER A 6 -2.14 -1.37 15.47
CA SER A 6 -1.57 -1.53 14.14
C SER A 6 -2.74 -1.49 13.15
N PRO A 7 -2.73 -0.57 12.16
CA PRO A 7 -3.81 -0.49 11.20
C PRO A 7 -3.88 -1.79 10.41
N SER A 8 -5.05 -2.11 9.86
CA SER A 8 -5.25 -3.30 9.02
C SER A 8 -4.13 -3.43 7.99
N ILE A 9 -3.70 -4.64 7.65
CA ILE A 9 -2.66 -4.86 6.63
C ILE A 9 -3.06 -4.26 5.26
N HIS A 10 -4.36 -4.13 4.98
CA HIS A 10 -4.88 -3.46 3.77
C HIS A 10 -4.83 -1.92 3.84
N SER A 11 -4.54 -1.34 5.01
CA SER A 11 -4.41 0.11 5.12
C SER A 11 -3.24 0.66 4.30
N ILE A 12 -2.24 -0.15 3.94
CA ILE A 12 -1.10 0.25 3.09
C ILE A 12 -1.54 0.90 1.77
N TYR A 13 -2.72 0.54 1.27
CA TYR A 13 -3.26 1.08 0.03
C TYR A 13 -3.82 2.50 0.15
N GLN A 14 -3.98 3.05 1.35
CA GLN A 14 -4.61 4.37 1.58
C GLN A 14 -3.96 5.17 2.72
N ASN A 15 -3.13 4.54 3.53
CA ASN A 15 -2.23 5.14 4.50
C ASN A 15 -0.92 4.39 4.32
N ALA A 16 0.05 4.97 3.61
CA ALA A 16 1.27 4.29 3.23
C ALA A 16 2.53 4.79 3.96
N LEU A 17 2.35 5.70 4.91
CA LEU A 17 3.45 6.32 5.63
C LEU A 17 4.24 5.30 6.46
N PRO A 18 5.57 5.45 6.56
CA PRO A 18 6.48 4.45 7.13
C PRO A 18 6.54 4.49 8.67
N PHE A 19 5.45 4.88 9.35
CA PHE A 19 5.42 4.99 10.82
C PHE A 19 5.12 3.67 11.52
N TYR A 20 4.63 2.67 10.79
CA TYR A 20 4.30 1.35 11.32
C TYR A 20 5.43 0.34 11.11
N LEU A 21 5.43 -0.74 11.88
CA LEU A 21 6.47 -1.77 11.82
C LEU A 21 6.51 -2.50 10.47
N ASN A 22 5.35 -2.68 9.84
CA ASN A 22 5.18 -3.35 8.55
C ASN A 22 5.47 -2.43 7.35
N ARG A 23 6.15 -1.29 7.55
CA ARG A 23 6.44 -0.31 6.51
C ARG A 23 7.79 0.36 6.75
N THR A 24 8.59 0.47 5.70
CA THR A 24 9.84 1.23 5.75
C THR A 24 9.98 2.14 4.55
N ASP A 25 10.44 3.37 4.79
CA ASP A 25 10.91 4.25 3.73
C ASP A 25 12.17 3.64 3.11
N ILE A 26 12.22 3.57 1.79
CA ILE A 26 13.40 3.07 1.07
C ILE A 26 14.63 3.95 1.33
N CYS A 27 14.45 5.27 1.54
CA CYS A 27 15.52 6.20 1.87
C CYS A 27 16.04 6.03 3.30
N ALA A 28 15.29 5.36 4.19
CA ALA A 28 15.70 5.07 5.56
C ALA A 28 16.08 3.58 5.75
N ALA A 29 15.80 2.74 4.76
CA ALA A 29 16.00 1.30 4.87
C ALA A 29 17.49 0.92 4.89
N ASP A 30 18.33 1.65 4.15
CA ASP A 30 19.77 1.41 4.03
C ASP A 30 20.62 2.47 4.76
N GLU A 31 21.82 2.09 5.21
CA GLU A 31 22.82 2.99 5.81
C GLU A 31 23.25 4.14 4.85
N GLU A 32 23.28 3.92 3.53
CA GLU A 32 23.58 4.94 2.51
C GLU A 32 22.39 5.89 2.22
N GLY A 33 21.23 5.59 2.81
CA GLY A 33 20.00 6.37 2.71
C GLY A 33 19.54 6.66 1.28
N LYS A 34 19.44 7.95 0.91
CA LYS A 34 18.96 8.38 -0.42
C LYS A 34 19.82 7.87 -1.58
N ILE A 35 21.14 7.73 -1.38
CA ILE A 35 22.05 7.24 -2.43
C ILE A 35 21.67 5.80 -2.81
N PHE A 36 21.40 4.96 -1.82
CA PHE A 36 20.88 3.61 -2.06
C PHE A 36 19.52 3.65 -2.75
N ALA A 37 18.59 4.49 -2.28
CA ALA A 37 17.25 4.60 -2.84
C ALA A 37 17.26 4.93 -4.34
N VAL A 38 18.13 5.84 -4.78
CA VAL A 38 18.29 6.17 -6.21
C VAL A 38 18.79 4.97 -7.00
N LYS A 39 19.85 4.28 -6.53
CA LYS A 39 20.38 3.07 -7.19
C LYS A 39 19.34 1.95 -7.27
N PHE A 40 18.59 1.74 -6.19
CA PHE A 40 17.48 0.80 -6.11
C PHE A 40 16.42 1.13 -7.16
N PHE A 41 15.98 2.38 -7.22
CA PHE A 41 14.92 2.80 -8.13
C PHE A 41 15.32 2.68 -9.60
N GLU A 42 16.55 3.08 -9.95
CA GLU A 42 17.09 2.91 -11.30
C GLU A 42 17.17 1.44 -11.72
N SER A 43 17.62 0.58 -10.81
CA SER A 43 17.72 -0.87 -11.05
C SER A 43 16.33 -1.52 -11.18
N LEU A 44 15.35 -1.03 -10.42
CA LEU A 44 13.95 -1.46 -10.48
C LEU A 44 13.32 -1.11 -11.83
N LEU A 45 13.49 0.12 -12.31
CA LEU A 45 12.96 0.55 -13.60
C LEU A 45 13.61 -0.15 -14.81
N GLN A 46 14.80 -0.72 -14.63
CA GLN A 46 15.48 -1.55 -15.63
C GLN A 46 15.08 -3.04 -15.57
N GLU A 47 14.15 -3.41 -14.69
CA GLU A 47 13.72 -4.79 -14.42
C GLU A 47 14.87 -5.75 -14.02
N LYS A 48 15.97 -5.21 -13.47
CA LYS A 48 17.19 -5.98 -13.14
C LYS A 48 17.57 -5.86 -11.66
N LEU A 49 16.60 -5.59 -10.80
CA LEU A 49 16.88 -5.38 -9.39
C LEU A 49 17.37 -6.69 -8.75
N ALA A 50 18.63 -6.68 -8.34
CA ALA A 50 19.23 -7.65 -7.43
C ALA A 50 20.29 -6.90 -6.62
N ILE A 51 19.86 -6.19 -5.58
CA ILE A 51 20.71 -5.29 -4.80
C ILE A 51 20.78 -5.73 -3.34
N GLN A 52 21.97 -5.61 -2.75
CA GLN A 52 22.14 -5.77 -1.32
C GLN A 52 21.77 -4.47 -0.62
N LEU A 53 20.91 -4.59 0.39
CA LEU A 53 20.51 -3.55 1.32
C LEU A 53 21.16 -3.86 2.67
N ASN A 54 21.93 -2.92 3.20
CA ASN A 54 22.51 -2.98 4.54
C ASN A 54 21.61 -2.19 5.49
N ALA A 55 20.84 -2.90 6.31
CA ALA A 55 19.82 -2.29 7.14
C ALA A 55 20.41 -1.29 8.12
N SER A 56 19.86 -0.08 8.15
CA SER A 56 20.15 0.85 9.24
C SER A 56 19.64 0.30 10.58
N SER A 57 20.20 0.78 11.69
CA SER A 57 19.80 0.33 13.04
C SER A 57 18.30 0.51 13.29
N SER A 58 17.70 1.58 12.77
CA SER A 58 16.25 1.87 12.87
C SER A 58 15.38 1.00 11.96
N SER A 59 15.96 0.37 10.94
CA SER A 59 15.23 -0.36 9.90
C SER A 59 15.44 -1.88 9.95
N SER A 60 16.45 -2.37 10.70
CA SER A 60 16.74 -3.81 10.83
C SER A 60 15.52 -4.60 11.33
N ASP A 61 14.85 -4.12 12.37
CA ASP A 61 13.66 -4.79 12.92
C ASP A 61 12.47 -4.77 11.94
N LYS A 62 12.28 -3.66 11.21
CA LYS A 62 11.24 -3.53 10.19
C LYS A 62 11.47 -4.49 9.04
N LEU A 63 12.68 -4.57 8.52
CA LEU A 63 13.04 -5.48 7.42
C LEU A 63 12.92 -6.95 7.83
N ARG A 64 13.35 -7.28 9.06
CA ARG A 64 13.16 -8.61 9.63
C ARG A 64 11.67 -8.97 9.72
N HIS A 65 10.85 -8.05 10.22
CA HIS A 65 9.41 -8.23 10.29
C HIS A 65 8.79 -8.43 8.91
N LEU A 66 9.11 -7.57 7.94
CA LEU A 66 8.66 -7.66 6.54
C LEU A 66 9.04 -9.01 5.90
N TYR A 67 10.24 -9.51 6.15
CA TYR A 67 10.67 -10.83 5.66
C TYR A 67 9.81 -11.95 6.22
N PHE A 68 9.68 -12.04 7.54
CA PHE A 68 8.94 -13.14 8.16
C PHE A 68 7.45 -13.10 7.85
N GLU A 69 6.83 -11.91 7.89
CA GLU A 69 5.41 -11.77 7.62
C GLU A 69 5.09 -12.01 6.14
N SER A 70 5.92 -11.53 5.20
CA SER A 70 5.71 -11.81 3.78
C SER A 70 5.84 -13.30 3.45
N ARG A 71 6.79 -14.01 4.06
CA ARG A 71 6.93 -15.48 3.92
C ARG A 71 5.76 -16.24 4.51
N ASN A 72 5.21 -15.79 5.63
CA ASN A 72 4.04 -16.42 6.24
C ASN A 72 2.81 -16.27 5.33
N LEU A 73 2.58 -15.07 4.80
CA LEU A 73 1.46 -14.81 3.89
C LEU A 73 1.61 -15.55 2.55
N GLU A 74 2.82 -15.61 2.00
CA GLU A 74 3.10 -16.39 0.78
C GLU A 74 2.78 -17.87 0.99
N LYS A 75 3.09 -18.44 2.17
CA LYS A 75 2.73 -19.82 2.52
C LYS A 75 1.23 -20.03 2.72
N THR A 76 0.53 -19.06 3.32
CA THR A 76 -0.90 -19.18 3.64
C THR A 76 -1.78 -18.96 2.42
N PHE A 77 -1.47 -17.96 1.59
CA PHE A 77 -2.32 -17.52 0.49
C PHE A 77 -1.76 -17.88 -0.89
N GLY A 78 -0.45 -18.06 -1.02
CA GLY A 78 0.24 -18.41 -2.27
C GLY A 78 0.98 -17.23 -2.94
N PRO A 79 0.32 -16.08 -3.20
CA PRO A 79 0.96 -14.94 -3.86
C PRO A 79 2.06 -14.28 -3.04
N LYS A 80 3.04 -13.70 -3.75
CA LYS A 80 4.01 -12.75 -3.17
C LYS A 80 3.29 -11.49 -2.73
N THR A 81 3.61 -11.03 -1.53
CA THR A 81 2.98 -9.85 -0.93
C THR A 81 3.97 -8.74 -0.62
N LEU A 82 5.27 -9.00 -0.47
CA LEU A 82 6.24 -7.91 -0.31
C LEU A 82 6.28 -7.07 -1.58
N GLY A 83 6.24 -5.75 -1.43
CA GLY A 83 6.37 -4.84 -2.56
C GLY A 83 6.94 -3.49 -2.20
N PHE A 84 7.25 -2.73 -3.24
CA PHE A 84 7.61 -1.34 -3.20
C PHE A 84 6.49 -0.50 -3.82
N GLY A 85 5.88 0.36 -3.03
CA GLY A 85 4.83 1.28 -3.46
C GLY A 85 5.41 2.63 -3.84
N PHE A 86 5.15 3.10 -5.06
CA PHE A 86 5.66 4.38 -5.59
C PHE A 86 4.85 4.89 -6.80
N PRO A 87 4.83 6.21 -7.07
CA PRO A 87 5.05 7.29 -6.11
C PRO A 87 3.86 7.41 -5.15
N LEU A 88 3.99 8.21 -4.10
CA LEU A 88 2.89 8.45 -3.15
C LEU A 88 1.98 9.59 -3.64
N LEU A 89 0.69 9.30 -3.72
CA LEU A 89 -0.39 10.27 -3.78
C LEU A 89 -0.77 10.68 -2.36
N ILE A 90 -0.75 11.97 -2.08
CA ILE A 90 -1.09 12.54 -0.77
C ILE A 90 -2.26 13.50 -0.97
N ASP A 91 -3.34 13.29 -0.22
CA ASP A 91 -4.53 14.13 -0.29
C ASP A 91 -5.38 13.94 0.98
N THR A 92 -6.52 14.62 1.05
CA THR A 92 -7.50 14.48 2.13
C THR A 92 -8.86 14.08 1.55
N TYR A 93 -9.56 13.13 2.19
CA TYR A 93 -10.94 12.75 1.85
C TYR A 93 -11.80 12.80 3.10
N GLU A 94 -12.90 13.55 3.08
CA GLU A 94 -13.82 13.66 4.23
C GLU A 94 -13.12 14.01 5.57
N GLY A 95 -12.03 14.77 5.51
CA GLY A 95 -11.22 15.14 6.68
C GLY A 95 -10.19 14.09 7.11
N GLU A 96 -10.12 12.95 6.42
CA GLU A 96 -9.11 11.92 6.65
C GLU A 96 -7.95 12.02 5.66
N LEU A 97 -6.73 11.82 6.17
CA LEU A 97 -5.52 11.79 5.37
C LEU A 97 -5.48 10.53 4.48
N PHE A 98 -5.32 10.74 3.17
CA PHE A 98 -5.12 9.70 2.18
C PHE A 98 -3.68 9.75 1.66
N VAL A 99 -2.87 8.75 2.00
CA VAL A 99 -1.50 8.59 1.49
C VAL A 99 -1.36 7.22 0.86
N SER A 100 -1.21 7.18 -0.46
CA SER A 100 -1.38 5.94 -1.22
C SER A 100 -0.37 5.83 -2.35
N PRO A 101 0.36 4.70 -2.49
CA PRO A 101 1.20 4.50 -3.66
C PRO A 101 0.33 4.33 -4.91
N LEU A 102 0.74 4.91 -6.04
CA LEU A 102 0.04 4.72 -7.31
C LEU A 102 0.32 3.34 -7.92
N PHE A 103 1.57 2.90 -7.89
CA PHE A 103 2.01 1.61 -8.43
C PHE A 103 2.76 0.80 -7.38
N ILE A 104 2.74 -0.51 -7.54
CA ILE A 104 3.30 -1.47 -6.59
C ILE A 104 4.14 -2.48 -7.36
N TRP A 105 5.45 -2.48 -7.13
CA TRP A 105 6.35 -3.51 -7.63
C TRP A 105 6.45 -4.63 -6.59
N LEU A 106 5.98 -5.83 -6.91
CA LEU A 106 6.15 -6.97 -6.01
C LEU A 106 7.60 -7.44 -6.02
N LEU A 107 8.19 -7.59 -4.84
CA LEU A 107 9.60 -7.91 -4.65
C LEU A 107 9.75 -9.24 -3.89
N SER A 108 10.96 -9.77 -3.90
CA SER A 108 11.40 -10.77 -2.93
C SER A 108 12.53 -10.23 -2.08
N ILE A 109 12.52 -10.58 -0.80
CA ILE A 109 13.57 -10.28 0.17
C ILE A 109 14.14 -11.57 0.75
N GLU A 110 15.46 -11.64 0.82
CA GLU A 110 16.20 -12.77 1.39
C GLU A 110 17.34 -12.25 2.27
N PRO A 111 17.69 -12.93 3.37
CA PRO A 111 18.88 -12.57 4.14
C PRO A 111 20.14 -12.82 3.31
N ALA A 112 21.10 -11.89 3.36
CA ALA A 112 22.41 -12.11 2.77
C ALA A 112 23.23 -13.04 3.67
N GLN A 113 23.97 -13.98 3.08
CA GLN A 113 24.75 -14.96 3.84
C GLN A 113 25.97 -14.35 4.55
N ALA A 114 26.42 -13.16 4.11
CA ALA A 114 27.68 -12.56 4.56
C ALA A 114 27.56 -11.63 5.79
N LYS A 115 26.40 -11.01 6.03
CA LYS A 115 26.20 -10.02 7.11
C LYS A 115 24.76 -10.15 7.66
N VAL A 116 24.64 -10.14 8.99
CA VAL A 116 23.36 -10.39 9.73
C VAL A 116 22.28 -9.34 9.42
N ASP A 117 22.69 -8.09 9.19
CA ASP A 117 21.79 -6.98 8.84
C ASP A 117 21.75 -6.68 7.33
N ALA A 118 22.30 -7.58 6.51
CA ALA A 118 22.23 -7.43 5.05
C ALA A 118 21.09 -8.28 4.48
N TRP A 119 20.36 -7.67 3.56
CA TRP A 119 19.24 -8.24 2.86
C TRP A 119 19.45 -8.11 1.36
N ILE A 120 18.90 -9.03 0.58
CA ILE A 120 18.93 -8.99 -0.87
C ILE A 120 17.51 -8.74 -1.36
N LEU A 121 17.29 -7.58 -1.97
CA LEU A 121 16.05 -7.25 -2.64
C LEU A 121 16.15 -7.64 -4.12
N LYS A 122 15.16 -8.38 -4.60
CA LYS A 122 15.11 -8.82 -6.00
C LYS A 122 13.76 -8.48 -6.63
N PHE A 123 13.82 -7.98 -7.86
CA PHE A 123 12.70 -7.90 -8.81
C PHE A 123 13.10 -8.72 -10.04
N SER A 124 12.28 -9.70 -10.41
CA SER A 124 12.53 -10.56 -11.56
C SER A 124 11.43 -10.43 -12.60
N ASN A 125 11.64 -10.95 -13.81
CA ASN A 125 10.64 -10.93 -14.89
C ASN A 125 9.31 -11.66 -14.55
N GLN A 126 9.34 -12.53 -13.54
CA GLN A 126 8.16 -13.20 -12.98
C GLN A 126 7.45 -12.37 -11.90
N SER A 127 8.08 -11.31 -11.43
CA SER A 127 7.53 -10.40 -10.44
C SER A 127 6.53 -9.45 -11.12
N HIS A 128 5.42 -9.19 -10.45
CA HIS A 128 4.35 -8.40 -11.04
C HIS A 128 4.45 -6.95 -10.59
N LEU A 129 4.21 -6.06 -11.55
CA LEU A 129 3.85 -4.68 -11.31
C LEU A 129 2.33 -4.60 -11.25
N LEU A 130 1.81 -4.00 -10.18
CA LEU A 130 0.38 -3.87 -9.95
C LEU A 130 -0.01 -2.39 -9.81
N PRO A 131 -1.17 -1.99 -10.32
CA PRO A 131 -1.74 -0.70 -9.99
C PRO A 131 -2.34 -0.77 -8.57
N ASN A 132 -2.38 0.35 -7.87
CA ASN A 132 -3.18 0.46 -6.66
C ASN A 132 -4.62 0.83 -7.01
N PHE A 133 -5.53 -0.15 -6.97
CA PHE A 133 -6.93 0.07 -7.29
C PHE A 133 -7.64 0.96 -6.28
N ARG A 134 -7.15 1.05 -5.03
CA ARG A 134 -7.72 1.98 -4.05
C ARG A 134 -7.38 3.42 -4.37
N ALA A 135 -6.16 3.69 -4.86
CA ALA A 135 -5.80 5.01 -5.36
C ALA A 135 -6.66 5.40 -6.56
N ALA A 136 -6.88 4.48 -7.52
CA ALA A 136 -7.74 4.72 -8.67
C ALA A 136 -9.20 4.99 -8.26
N ASN A 137 -9.75 4.18 -7.34
CA ASN A 137 -11.10 4.38 -6.83
C ASN A 137 -11.25 5.71 -6.08
N PHE A 138 -10.26 6.08 -5.27
CA PHE A 138 -10.24 7.37 -4.58
C PHE A 138 -10.31 8.54 -5.57
N LEU A 139 -9.47 8.51 -6.62
CA LEU A 139 -9.48 9.54 -7.66
C LEU A 139 -10.81 9.61 -8.41
N LYS A 140 -11.45 8.45 -8.63
CA LYS A 140 -12.78 8.38 -9.23
C LYS A 140 -13.86 8.96 -8.31
N GLU A 141 -13.83 8.63 -7.02
CA GLU A 141 -14.86 9.07 -6.06
C GLU A 141 -14.74 10.56 -5.73
N LYS A 142 -13.53 11.09 -5.59
CA LYS A 142 -13.31 12.50 -5.22
C LYS A 142 -13.31 13.45 -6.42
N TYR A 143 -12.75 13.02 -7.55
CA TYR A 143 -12.49 13.90 -8.70
C TYR A 143 -13.19 13.46 -10.00
N ASP A 144 -14.04 12.43 -9.96
CA ASP A 144 -14.67 11.82 -11.15
C ASP A 144 -13.65 11.39 -12.23
N LEU A 145 -12.43 11.03 -11.80
CA LEU A 145 -11.33 10.67 -12.69
C LEU A 145 -11.08 9.16 -12.67
N ASP A 146 -11.64 8.44 -13.64
CA ASP A 146 -11.41 7.00 -13.78
C ASP A 146 -10.09 6.70 -14.52
N LEU A 147 -9.06 6.33 -13.75
CA LEU A 147 -7.75 5.95 -14.27
C LEU A 147 -7.52 4.45 -14.31
N THR A 148 -8.52 3.65 -13.94
CA THR A 148 -8.37 2.20 -13.70
C THR A 148 -7.78 1.49 -14.91
N GLU A 149 -8.38 1.66 -16.08
CA GLU A 149 -7.94 1.00 -17.31
C GLU A 149 -6.59 1.52 -17.81
N LYS A 150 -6.33 2.82 -17.63
CA LYS A 150 -5.04 3.42 -17.98
C LYS A 150 -3.91 2.82 -17.14
N MET A 151 -4.11 2.75 -15.82
CA MET A 151 -3.13 2.17 -14.90
C MET A 151 -2.91 0.68 -15.21
N LYS A 152 -3.99 -0.09 -15.40
CA LYS A 152 -3.90 -1.51 -15.81
C LYS A 152 -3.12 -1.68 -17.12
N GLY A 153 -3.39 -0.83 -18.11
CA GLY A 153 -2.67 -0.85 -19.40
C GLY A 153 -1.17 -0.60 -19.23
N MET A 154 -0.80 0.33 -18.35
CA MET A 154 0.62 0.62 -18.06
C MET A 154 1.32 -0.53 -17.33
N THR A 155 0.63 -1.18 -16.39
CA THR A 155 1.23 -2.26 -15.58
C THR A 155 1.26 -3.59 -16.32
N PHE A 156 0.13 -4.05 -16.86
CA PHE A 156 0.03 -5.34 -17.53
C PHE A 156 0.59 -5.32 -18.95
N GLY A 157 0.54 -4.15 -19.62
CA GLY A 157 1.21 -3.94 -20.90
C GLY A 157 2.73 -3.76 -20.79
N ARG A 158 3.29 -3.72 -19.57
CA ARG A 158 4.72 -3.47 -19.29
C ARG A 158 5.29 -2.23 -19.98
N THR A 159 4.47 -1.19 -20.11
CA THR A 159 4.88 0.09 -20.69
C THR A 159 5.31 1.10 -19.65
N LEU A 160 5.18 0.77 -18.35
CA LEU A 160 5.63 1.62 -17.25
C LEU A 160 7.17 1.62 -17.17
N ASN A 161 7.78 2.66 -17.71
CA ASN A 161 9.18 3.02 -17.53
C ASN A 161 9.30 4.41 -16.87
N GLY A 162 10.52 4.86 -16.55
CA GLY A 162 10.75 6.16 -15.91
C GLY A 162 10.04 7.34 -16.62
N PRO A 163 10.26 7.54 -17.93
CA PRO A 163 9.57 8.58 -18.69
C PRO A 163 8.03 8.45 -18.71
N ALA A 164 7.50 7.24 -18.88
CA ALA A 164 6.06 7.00 -18.88
C ALA A 164 5.43 7.27 -17.51
N LEU A 165 6.13 6.92 -16.44
CA LEU A 165 5.72 7.20 -15.07
C LEU A 165 5.72 8.71 -14.79
N GLN A 166 6.78 9.41 -15.21
CA GLN A 166 6.87 10.87 -15.08
C GLN A 166 5.75 11.57 -15.86
N ALA A 167 5.50 11.15 -17.10
CA ALA A 167 4.42 11.69 -17.92
C ALA A 167 3.04 11.42 -17.30
N PHE A 168 2.81 10.23 -16.75
CA PHE A 168 1.58 9.90 -16.04
C PHE A 168 1.37 10.79 -14.81
N CYS A 169 2.41 10.96 -13.98
CA CYS A 169 2.34 11.82 -12.80
C CYS A 169 2.17 13.29 -13.17
N GLN A 170 2.79 13.75 -14.26
CA GLN A 170 2.63 15.10 -14.77
C GLN A 170 1.19 15.35 -15.21
N GLU A 171 0.62 14.46 -16.03
CA GLU A 171 -0.76 14.57 -16.48
C GLU A 171 -1.75 14.55 -15.30
N LEU A 172 -1.51 13.70 -14.30
CA LEU A 172 -2.33 13.65 -13.09
C LEU A 172 -2.24 14.97 -12.30
N ALA A 173 -1.03 15.48 -12.10
CA ALA A 173 -0.80 16.74 -11.39
C ALA A 173 -1.46 17.93 -12.11
N ASP A 174 -1.34 18.00 -13.43
CA ASP A 174 -1.92 19.10 -14.22
C ASP A 174 -3.44 19.09 -14.19
N ARG A 175 -4.07 17.90 -14.22
CA ARG A 175 -5.53 17.77 -14.19
C ARG A 175 -6.13 18.10 -12.83
N LEU A 176 -5.44 17.73 -11.75
CA LEU A 176 -5.94 17.90 -10.38
C LEU A 176 -5.38 19.14 -9.70
N HIS A 177 -4.48 19.87 -10.37
CA HIS A 177 -3.68 20.97 -9.81
C HIS A 177 -2.86 20.56 -8.57
N PHE A 178 -2.39 19.31 -8.54
CA PHE A 178 -1.58 18.79 -7.43
C PHE A 178 -0.16 19.31 -7.50
N GLU A 179 0.42 19.54 -6.33
CA GLU A 179 1.83 19.90 -6.21
C GLU A 179 2.71 18.66 -6.42
N LYS A 180 3.87 18.84 -7.04
CA LYS A 180 4.83 17.75 -7.28
C LYS A 180 6.05 17.97 -6.42
N PHE A 181 6.41 16.97 -5.62
CA PHE A 181 7.58 17.02 -4.75
C PHE A 181 8.60 15.96 -5.17
N GLY A 182 9.87 16.38 -5.32
CA GLY A 182 10.98 15.48 -5.62
C GLY A 182 11.03 14.95 -7.05
N ALA A 183 10.27 15.53 -7.99
CA ALA A 183 10.21 15.05 -9.37
C ALA A 183 11.57 15.09 -10.09
N ASP A 184 12.42 16.06 -9.76
CA ASP A 184 13.77 16.21 -10.33
C ASP A 184 14.80 15.29 -9.65
N GLU A 185 14.49 14.78 -8.46
CA GLU A 185 15.43 14.07 -7.60
C GLU A 185 15.33 12.54 -7.67
N LYS A 186 14.49 12.02 -8.59
CA LYS A 186 14.15 10.60 -8.83
C LYS A 186 13.48 9.88 -7.66
N ILE A 187 13.96 10.09 -6.44
CA ILE A 187 13.34 9.62 -5.22
C ILE A 187 13.77 10.47 -4.04
N ILE A 188 12.82 10.83 -3.18
CA ILE A 188 13.02 11.60 -1.96
C ILE A 188 12.49 10.82 -0.75
N PRO A 189 12.97 11.12 0.47
CA PRO A 189 12.46 10.51 1.70
C PRO A 189 10.95 10.71 1.84
N CYS A 190 10.27 9.77 2.48
CA CYS A 190 8.86 9.94 2.82
C CYS A 190 8.67 11.15 3.76
N PRO A 191 7.55 11.87 3.62
CA PRO A 191 7.33 13.08 4.40
C PRO A 191 7.13 12.77 5.88
N GLY A 192 7.65 13.67 6.72
CA GLY A 192 7.44 13.63 8.16
C GLY A 192 6.01 14.02 8.57
N ILE A 193 5.64 13.71 9.83
CA ILE A 193 4.33 14.10 10.40
C ILE A 193 4.10 15.61 10.26
N ASP A 194 5.15 16.39 10.50
CA ASP A 194 5.10 17.86 10.48
C ASP A 194 4.97 18.43 9.06
N GLU A 195 5.34 17.68 8.03
CA GLU A 195 5.34 18.12 6.63
C GLU A 195 4.03 17.76 5.91
N ILE A 196 3.37 16.68 6.34
CA ILE A 196 2.15 16.17 5.69
C ILE A 196 1.03 17.20 5.64
N GLY A 197 0.90 18.02 6.69
CA GLY A 197 -0.11 19.08 6.75
C GLY A 197 -0.04 20.06 5.58
N ASN A 198 1.16 20.31 5.05
CA ASN A 198 1.36 21.21 3.91
C ASN A 198 0.88 20.59 2.59
N TYR A 199 0.95 19.26 2.47
CA TYR A 199 0.59 18.54 1.25
C TYR A 199 -0.92 18.28 1.14
N THR A 200 -1.61 18.21 2.28
CA THR A 200 -3.04 17.89 2.36
C THR A 200 -3.97 19.00 1.86
N GLU A 201 -3.53 20.26 1.81
CA GLU A 201 -4.38 21.40 1.45
C GLU A 201 -4.74 21.43 -0.04
N LYS A 202 -3.81 21.01 -0.91
CA LYS A 202 -4.00 21.04 -2.38
C LYS A 202 -3.92 19.66 -3.03
N GLY A 203 -3.49 18.64 -2.29
CA GLY A 203 -3.11 17.36 -2.85
C GLY A 203 -1.72 17.43 -3.50
N ALA A 204 -0.98 16.33 -3.39
CA ALA A 204 0.39 16.25 -3.86
C ALA A 204 0.72 14.87 -4.43
N ILE A 205 1.62 14.87 -5.42
CA ILE A 205 2.34 13.67 -5.87
C ILE A 205 3.77 13.77 -5.35
N HIS A 206 4.07 12.90 -4.40
CA HIS A 206 5.34 12.87 -3.71
C HIS A 206 6.19 11.71 -4.26
N TRP A 207 7.38 12.03 -4.77
CA TRP A 207 8.33 11.05 -5.32
C TRP A 207 9.08 10.30 -4.22
N SER A 208 8.34 9.79 -3.23
CA SER A 208 8.85 8.88 -2.20
C SER A 208 8.23 7.50 -2.38
N GLY A 209 8.86 6.51 -1.78
CA GLY A 209 8.39 5.13 -1.89
C GLY A 209 8.56 4.34 -0.60
N VAL A 210 7.66 3.38 -0.42
CA VAL A 210 7.58 2.56 0.80
C VAL A 210 7.74 1.09 0.45
N LEU A 211 8.58 0.40 1.20
CA LEU A 211 8.61 -1.06 1.25
C LEU A 211 7.62 -1.54 2.31
N SER A 212 6.70 -2.40 1.90
CA SER A 212 5.64 -2.92 2.75
C SER A 212 5.16 -4.27 2.25
N ILE A 213 4.25 -4.86 3.00
CA ILE A 213 3.44 -5.98 2.57
C ILE A 213 2.15 -5.43 1.96
N PHE A 214 1.87 -5.90 0.75
CA PHE A 214 0.72 -5.61 -0.10
C PHE A 214 -0.05 -6.93 -0.29
N PRO A 215 -1.10 -7.16 0.52
CA PRO A 215 -2.00 -8.30 0.35
C PRO A 215 -2.64 -8.36 -1.05
N PRO A 216 -3.31 -9.45 -1.44
CA PRO A 216 -4.18 -9.41 -2.60
C PRO A 216 -5.21 -8.28 -2.47
N GLN A 217 -5.35 -7.47 -3.52
CA GLN A 217 -6.37 -6.42 -3.58
C GLN A 217 -7.70 -7.08 -3.95
N ASP A 218 -8.66 -7.07 -3.03
CA ASP A 218 -10.05 -7.34 -3.40
C ASP A 218 -10.58 -6.19 -4.24
N SER A 219 -11.22 -6.50 -5.36
CA SER A 219 -11.94 -5.52 -6.19
C SER A 219 -13.17 -4.93 -5.49
N LYS A 220 -13.54 -5.47 -4.33
CA LYS A 220 -14.64 -5.00 -3.49
C LYS A 220 -14.11 -3.98 -2.50
N LYS A 221 -14.86 -2.89 -2.31
CA LYS A 221 -14.58 -1.88 -1.28
C LYS A 221 -14.28 -2.59 0.05
N PRO A 222 -13.31 -2.14 0.85
CA PRO A 222 -13.31 -2.54 2.25
C PRO A 222 -14.68 -2.18 2.83
N ASP A 223 -15.32 -3.07 3.57
CA ASP A 223 -16.34 -2.61 4.51
C ASP A 223 -15.65 -1.55 5.37
N SER A 224 -16.17 -0.32 5.36
CA SER A 224 -15.77 0.70 6.32
C SER A 224 -15.81 0.02 7.68
N GLN A 225 -14.68 -0.03 8.39
CA GLN A 225 -14.72 -0.51 9.77
C GLN A 225 -15.80 0.31 10.47
N PRO A 226 -16.81 -0.35 11.08
CA PRO A 226 -17.88 0.39 11.73
C PRO A 226 -17.22 1.35 12.70
N LYS A 227 -17.62 2.63 12.65
CA LYS A 227 -17.11 3.59 13.62
C LYS A 227 -17.46 3.04 15.01
N PRO A 228 -16.67 3.31 16.05
CA PRO A 228 -16.98 2.80 17.40
C PRO A 228 -18.42 3.10 17.82
N GLU A 229 -18.99 4.22 17.36
CA GLU A 229 -20.40 4.59 17.54
C GLU A 229 -21.42 3.60 16.92
N ASP A 230 -21.10 2.95 15.80
CA ASP A 230 -22.00 2.02 15.08
C ASP A 230 -22.08 0.65 15.76
N VAL A 231 -21.07 0.27 16.56
CA VAL A 231 -21.03 -1.00 17.31
C VAL A 231 -22.00 -0.99 18.49
N PHE A 232 -22.35 0.20 18.99
CA PHE A 232 -23.21 0.38 20.16
C PHE A 232 -24.67 0.70 19.83
N VAL A 233 -25.04 0.78 18.55
CA VAL A 233 -26.46 0.89 18.17
C VAL A 233 -27.08 -0.51 18.30
N PRO A 234 -28.03 -0.73 19.22
CA PRO A 234 -28.74 -2.01 19.26
C PRO A 234 -29.43 -2.21 17.92
N SER A 235 -29.17 -3.33 17.25
CA SER A 235 -29.88 -3.70 16.03
C SER A 235 -31.39 -3.59 16.31
N ALA A 236 -32.11 -2.87 15.46
CA ALA A 236 -33.55 -2.72 15.59
C ALA A 236 -34.16 -4.13 15.69
N MET A 237 -34.94 -4.37 16.75
CA MET A 237 -35.62 -5.66 16.91
C MET A 237 -36.46 -5.95 15.67
N PRO A 238 -36.43 -7.17 15.13
CA PRO A 238 -37.28 -7.54 14.01
C PRO A 238 -38.73 -7.27 14.39
N SER A 239 -39.45 -6.55 13.52
CA SER A 239 -40.87 -6.28 13.69
C SER A 239 -41.62 -7.60 13.88
N LYS A 240 -42.46 -7.69 14.92
CA LYS A 240 -43.40 -8.80 15.16
C LYS A 240 -44.37 -8.95 13.98
N ALA A 241 -43.95 -9.64 12.93
CA ALA A 241 -44.80 -9.94 11.78
C ALA A 241 -44.77 -11.40 11.33
N ASP A 242 -43.94 -12.25 11.94
CA ASP A 242 -43.97 -13.70 11.69
C ASP A 242 -43.83 -14.43 13.03
N ASP A 243 -44.97 -14.65 13.71
CA ASP A 243 -45.03 -15.65 14.78
C ASP A 243 -44.76 -17.03 14.15
N PRO A 244 -43.74 -17.78 14.59
CA PRO A 244 -43.49 -19.12 14.07
C PRO A 244 -44.66 -20.03 14.49
N VAL A 245 -45.50 -20.40 13.53
CA VAL A 245 -46.49 -21.47 13.68
C VAL A 245 -45.73 -22.78 13.83
N PHE A 246 -45.65 -23.31 15.06
CA PHE A 246 -45.10 -24.65 15.30
C PHE A 246 -46.16 -25.69 14.91
N PRO A 247 -45.96 -26.51 13.86
CA PRO A 247 -46.86 -27.61 13.59
C PRO A 247 -46.70 -28.67 14.69
N PHE A 248 -47.77 -28.90 15.44
CA PHE A 248 -47.85 -30.00 16.41
C PHE A 248 -47.58 -31.33 15.69
N LEU A 249 -46.62 -32.11 16.19
CA LEU A 249 -46.39 -33.48 15.75
C LEU A 249 -47.62 -34.35 16.09
N PRO A 250 -48.03 -35.27 15.21
CA PRO A 250 -49.14 -36.18 15.49
C PRO A 250 -48.80 -37.11 16.65
N ALA A 251 -49.77 -37.36 17.53
CA ALA A 251 -49.63 -38.24 18.69
C ALA A 251 -49.35 -39.70 18.26
N ASP A 252 -48.46 -40.37 19.00
CA ASP A 252 -48.08 -41.77 18.77
C ASP A 252 -49.29 -42.72 18.79
N PRO A 253 -49.28 -43.77 17.95
CA PRO A 253 -50.34 -44.78 17.91
C PRO A 253 -50.24 -45.78 19.08
N GLU A 254 -51.40 -46.21 19.58
CA GLU A 254 -51.57 -47.26 20.63
C GLU A 254 -50.98 -48.62 20.28
#